data_AF-A0A1Z5K2Z8-F1
#
_entry.id   AF-A0A1Z5K2Z8-F1
#
_cell.length_a   1.000
_cell.length_b   1.000
_cell.length_c   1.000
_cell.angle_alpha   90.00
_cell.angle_beta   90.00
_cell.angle_gamma   90.00
#
_symmetry.space_group_name_H-M   'P 1'
#
loop_
_entity.id
_entity.type
_entity.pdbx_description
1 polymer ?
#
loop_
_entity_poly.entity_id
_entity_poly.type
_entity_poly.pdbx_seq_one_letter_code
_entity_poly.pdbx_strand_id
1 'polypeptide(L)'
;MTFLQPNAHYEERKMHNSQHTNWFLAAAFATIALVSLFQDLERFNGRDDFKDQGQKITWVGSAIICALGLASIGLFMGLFLRHRFVGNLLEVMLAFLTVGIWAAVLPTIMNPKHNIATAGDFGQIINANLFVFPWLGLISAVAVLGGSMRLFFDRDVAKDEKSSSTFVSWGAFVATSLIVMMAASRQYEDMMCDDEDTTMCDRLQYATWVGAIGGFLAFLWMMWDLCLPNRFSMVETVLSILVLTAWCFGITYITFSDNAPAPTFSTLYFFSWGSFALAAGLVASAVYRMFGAVMPGDDYSEDDHVQAKEVEHSDEDDNDDEERGRGAVVVEDEGIAAVPPTTAAKAHDQVYK
;
A
#
# COMPACT_ATOMS: atom_id res chain seq x y z
N MET A 1 -25.06 -9.05 33.61
CA MET A 1 -24.21 -10.03 32.90
C MET A 1 -23.90 -9.46 31.53
N THR A 2 -22.72 -8.90 31.36
CA THR A 2 -22.21 -8.47 30.04
C THR A 2 -21.64 -9.71 29.37
N PHE A 3 -22.36 -10.25 28.38
CA PHE A 3 -21.81 -11.27 27.51
C PHE A 3 -20.64 -10.65 26.74
N LEU A 4 -19.41 -11.05 27.07
CA LEU A 4 -18.23 -10.72 26.29
C LEU A 4 -18.41 -11.35 24.91
N GLN A 5 -18.60 -10.53 23.87
CA GLN A 5 -18.67 -11.02 22.50
C GLN A 5 -17.34 -11.67 22.10
N PRO A 6 -17.29 -12.98 21.82
CA PRO A 6 -16.05 -13.69 21.50
C PRO A 6 -15.41 -13.20 20.17
N ASN A 7 -16.16 -12.48 19.33
CA ASN A 7 -15.71 -12.05 18.00
C ASN A 7 -14.72 -10.87 18.02
N ALA A 8 -14.80 -9.97 19.00
CA ALA A 8 -13.94 -8.78 19.05
C ALA A 8 -12.44 -9.13 19.15
N HIS A 9 -12.11 -10.19 19.92
CA HIS A 9 -10.74 -10.66 20.09
C HIS A 9 -10.14 -11.33 18.84
N TYR A 10 -10.96 -11.72 17.85
CA TYR A 10 -10.47 -12.31 16.61
C TYR A 10 -10.03 -11.24 15.61
N GLU A 11 -10.84 -10.19 15.42
CA GLU A 11 -10.50 -9.10 14.49
C GLU A 11 -9.25 -8.34 14.90
N GLU A 12 -9.11 -8.06 16.21
CA GLU A 12 -7.92 -7.42 16.77
C GLU A 12 -6.65 -8.22 16.42
N ARG A 13 -6.68 -9.55 16.61
CA ARG A 13 -5.56 -10.44 16.25
C ARG A 13 -5.24 -10.41 14.76
N LYS A 14 -6.25 -10.36 13.89
CA LYS A 14 -6.05 -10.31 12.43
C LYS A 14 -5.37 -9.02 11.99
N MET A 15 -5.80 -7.87 12.52
CA MET A 15 -5.20 -6.57 12.19
C MET A 15 -3.74 -6.50 12.64
N HIS A 16 -3.45 -6.97 13.86
CA HIS A 16 -2.07 -7.03 14.36
C HIS A 16 -1.14 -7.86 13.47
N ASN A 17 -1.58 -9.04 13.03
CA ASN A 17 -0.76 -9.89 12.16
C ASN A 17 -0.46 -9.21 10.82
N SER A 18 -1.41 -8.43 10.29
CA SER A 18 -1.19 -7.67 9.05
C SER A 18 -0.11 -6.58 9.20
N GLN A 19 -0.05 -5.89 10.35
CA GLN A 19 0.94 -4.83 10.55
C GLN A 19 2.36 -5.35 10.66
N HIS A 20 2.58 -6.47 11.36
CA HIS A 20 3.89 -7.11 11.42
C HIS A 20 4.38 -7.51 10.03
N THR A 21 3.48 -8.07 9.21
CA THR A 21 3.79 -8.40 7.81
C THR A 21 4.18 -7.16 7.01
N ASN A 22 3.50 -6.03 7.20
CA ASN A 22 3.81 -4.79 6.49
C ASN A 22 5.18 -4.21 6.88
N TRP A 23 5.54 -4.20 8.18
CA TRP A 23 6.88 -3.82 8.64
C TRP A 23 7.98 -4.74 8.10
N PHE A 24 7.72 -6.05 8.10
CA PHE A 24 8.63 -7.03 7.51
C PHE A 24 8.85 -6.77 6.02
N LEU A 25 7.77 -6.56 5.26
CA LEU A 25 7.83 -6.25 3.83
C LEU A 25 8.61 -4.95 3.59
N ALA A 26 8.39 -3.90 4.39
CA ALA A 26 9.13 -2.66 4.29
C ALA A 26 10.65 -2.86 4.48
N ALA A 27 11.04 -3.66 5.48
CA ALA A 27 12.46 -3.99 5.73
C ALA A 27 13.04 -4.87 4.61
N ALA A 28 12.29 -5.86 4.13
CA ALA A 28 12.71 -6.74 3.04
C ALA A 28 12.93 -5.95 1.74
N PHE A 29 11.99 -5.10 1.34
CA PHE A 29 12.11 -4.28 0.14
C PHE A 29 13.22 -3.24 0.25
N ALA A 30 13.41 -2.61 1.42
CA ALA A 30 14.54 -1.73 1.66
C ALA A 30 15.89 -2.46 1.52
N THR A 31 15.96 -3.71 2.01
CA THR A 31 17.16 -4.57 1.87
C THR A 31 17.45 -4.88 0.41
N ILE A 32 16.44 -5.28 -0.37
CA ILE A 32 16.62 -5.59 -1.79
C ILE A 32 17.03 -4.35 -2.58
N ALA A 33 16.42 -3.20 -2.30
CA ALA A 33 16.82 -1.92 -2.91
C ALA A 33 18.28 -1.56 -2.57
N LEU A 34 18.70 -1.77 -1.32
CA LEU A 34 20.07 -1.50 -0.88
C LEU A 34 21.08 -2.42 -1.59
N VAL A 35 20.81 -3.73 -1.63
CA VAL A 35 21.66 -4.70 -2.33
C VAL A 35 21.75 -4.36 -3.82
N SER A 36 20.64 -3.99 -4.44
CA SER A 36 20.60 -3.59 -5.85
C SER A 36 21.46 -2.34 -6.12
N LEU A 37 21.43 -1.36 -5.21
CA LEU A 37 22.28 -0.17 -5.29
C LEU A 37 23.78 -0.52 -5.16
N PHE A 38 24.14 -1.43 -4.25
CA PHE A 38 25.53 -1.88 -4.09
C PHE A 38 26.06 -2.64 -5.31
N GLN A 39 25.25 -3.48 -5.93
CA GLN A 39 25.61 -4.17 -7.17
C GLN A 39 25.91 -3.18 -8.30
N ASP A 40 25.13 -2.08 -8.40
CA ASP A 40 25.41 -1.03 -9.37
C ASP A 40 26.69 -0.25 -9.03
N LEU A 41 26.94 0.05 -7.75
CA LEU A 41 28.16 0.72 -7.31
C LEU A 41 29.44 -0.02 -7.74
N GLU A 42 29.45 -1.35 -7.62
CA GLU A 42 30.58 -2.17 -8.07
C GLU A 42 30.80 -2.07 -9.58
N ARG A 43 29.71 -1.97 -10.36
CA ARG A 43 29.77 -1.82 -11.82
C ARG A 43 30.39 -0.49 -12.26
N PHE A 44 30.28 0.55 -11.43
CA PHE A 44 30.77 1.89 -11.77
C PHE A 44 32.18 2.21 -11.26
N ASN A 45 32.80 1.34 -10.46
CA ASN A 45 34.07 1.57 -9.77
C ASN A 45 35.33 1.67 -10.68
N GLY A 46 35.17 2.00 -11.96
CA GLY A 46 36.25 2.17 -12.93
C GLY A 46 35.99 3.24 -14.01
N ARG A 47 34.99 4.11 -13.82
CA ARG A 47 34.63 5.15 -14.81
C ARG A 47 34.89 6.55 -14.23
N ASP A 48 35.62 7.40 -14.95
CA ASP A 48 36.07 8.71 -14.45
C ASP A 48 34.93 9.74 -14.24
N ASP A 49 33.76 9.53 -14.86
CA ASP A 49 32.55 10.36 -14.69
C ASP A 49 31.89 10.25 -13.30
N PHE A 50 32.43 9.42 -12.41
CA PHE A 50 31.78 9.07 -11.15
C PHE A 50 31.82 10.16 -10.08
N LYS A 51 32.64 11.21 -10.23
CA LYS A 51 32.82 12.21 -9.16
C LYS A 51 31.54 12.96 -8.79
N ASP A 52 30.75 13.40 -9.77
CA ASP A 52 29.50 14.12 -9.50
C ASP A 52 28.34 13.17 -9.13
N GLN A 53 28.31 11.98 -9.75
CA GLN A 53 27.32 10.95 -9.44
C GLN A 53 27.51 10.34 -8.04
N GLY A 54 28.76 10.26 -7.56
CA GLY A 54 29.09 9.67 -6.26
C GLY A 54 28.40 10.36 -5.09
N GLN A 55 28.25 11.68 -5.11
CA GLN A 55 27.54 12.40 -4.03
C GLN A 55 26.04 12.04 -4.00
N LYS A 56 25.41 11.90 -5.17
CA LYS A 56 23.99 11.57 -5.27
C LYS A 56 23.74 10.12 -4.85
N ILE A 57 24.60 9.20 -5.29
CA ILE A 57 24.49 7.78 -4.94
C ILE A 57 24.74 7.55 -3.45
N THR A 58 25.73 8.23 -2.85
CA THR A 58 25.97 8.14 -1.39
C THR A 58 24.79 8.68 -0.59
N TRP A 59 24.15 9.76 -1.04
CA TRP A 59 22.92 10.26 -0.44
C TRP A 59 21.77 9.26 -0.54
N VAL A 60 21.53 8.68 -1.72
CA VAL A 60 20.50 7.64 -1.94
C VAL A 60 20.76 6.42 -1.04
N GLY A 61 22.00 5.93 -1.01
CA GLY A 61 22.37 4.80 -0.16
C GLY A 61 22.15 5.08 1.33
N SER A 62 22.51 6.29 1.79
CA SER A 62 22.27 6.71 3.17
C SER A 62 20.78 6.76 3.51
N ALA A 63 19.95 7.27 2.60
CA ALA A 63 18.50 7.31 2.75
C ALA A 63 17.89 5.90 2.82
N ILE A 64 18.30 4.98 1.94
CA ILE A 64 17.82 3.58 1.96
C ILE A 64 18.24 2.87 3.25
N ILE A 65 19.48 3.07 3.72
CA ILE A 65 19.95 2.51 5.00
C ILE A 65 19.14 3.07 6.17
N CYS A 66 18.82 4.37 6.16
CA CYS A 66 17.98 4.98 7.19
C CYS A 66 16.56 4.39 7.17
N ALA A 67 15.95 4.24 6.00
CA ALA A 67 14.64 3.60 5.84
C ALA A 67 14.66 2.14 6.33
N LEU A 68 15.70 1.37 5.98
CA LEU A 68 15.92 0.00 6.46
C LEU A 68 16.06 -0.06 7.98
N GLY A 69 16.78 0.89 8.58
CA GLY A 69 16.95 1.02 10.02
C GLY A 69 15.60 1.27 10.71
N LEU A 70 14.82 2.22 10.23
CA LEU A 70 13.48 2.51 10.77
C LEU A 70 12.53 1.32 10.62
N ALA A 71 12.53 0.66 9.45
CA ALA A 71 11.71 -0.51 9.19
C ALA A 71 12.09 -1.69 10.08
N SER A 72 13.39 -1.93 10.28
CA SER A 72 13.90 -2.95 11.20
C SER A 72 13.52 -2.64 12.64
N ILE A 73 13.63 -1.38 13.09
CA ILE A 73 13.20 -0.98 14.44
C ILE A 73 11.69 -1.21 14.59
N GLY A 74 10.87 -0.80 13.62
CA GLY A 74 9.42 -1.04 13.65
C GLY A 74 9.08 -2.53 13.73
N LEU A 75 9.77 -3.37 12.94
CA LEU A 75 9.64 -4.82 12.98
C LEU A 75 10.00 -5.40 14.36
N PHE A 76 11.16 -5.05 14.90
CA PHE A 76 11.62 -5.56 16.20
C PHE A 76 10.73 -5.08 17.36
N MET A 77 10.33 -3.81 17.36
CA MET A 77 9.42 -3.27 18.38
C MET A 77 8.04 -3.94 18.27
N GLY A 78 7.57 -4.23 17.07
CA GLY A 78 6.37 -5.02 16.86
C GLY A 78 6.49 -6.43 17.44
N LEU A 79 7.62 -7.12 17.24
CA LEU A 79 7.82 -8.47 17.74
C LEU A 79 7.96 -8.54 19.26
N PHE A 80 8.77 -7.66 19.87
CA PHE A 80 9.11 -7.72 21.30
C PHE A 80 8.18 -6.92 22.20
N LEU A 81 7.62 -5.81 21.70
CA LEU A 81 6.83 -4.86 22.47
C LEU A 81 5.41 -4.68 21.89
N ARG A 82 4.85 -5.74 21.29
CA ARG A 82 3.56 -5.76 20.59
C ARG A 82 2.47 -4.95 21.31
N HIS A 83 2.25 -5.21 22.60
CA HIS A 83 1.18 -4.55 23.39
C HIS A 83 1.42 -3.04 23.60
N ARG A 84 2.68 -2.57 23.62
CA ARG A 84 2.99 -1.15 23.86
C ARG A 84 3.22 -0.35 22.57
N PHE A 85 3.61 -1.03 21.51
CA PHE A 85 4.01 -0.40 20.25
C PHE A 85 2.82 -0.22 19.30
N VAL A 86 2.01 -1.26 19.11
CA VAL A 86 0.96 -1.26 18.09
C VAL A 86 -0.15 -0.26 18.42
N GLY A 87 -0.46 0.61 17.45
CA GLY A 87 -1.49 1.65 17.58
C GLY A 87 -1.07 2.83 18.45
N ASN A 88 0.21 2.92 18.82
CA ASN A 88 0.74 4.02 19.63
C ASN A 88 1.32 5.13 18.74
N LEU A 89 1.43 6.33 19.29
CA LEU A 89 1.99 7.50 18.61
C LEU A 89 3.40 7.24 18.05
N LEU A 90 4.20 6.45 18.78
CA LEU A 90 5.55 6.09 18.36
C LEU A 90 5.56 5.30 17.05
N GLU A 91 4.63 4.35 16.87
CA GLU A 91 4.51 3.59 15.62
C GLU A 91 4.12 4.52 14.46
N VAL A 92 3.15 5.41 14.69
CA VAL A 92 2.73 6.41 13.68
C VAL A 92 3.89 7.31 13.28
N MET A 93 4.70 7.79 14.24
CA MET A 93 5.88 8.61 13.94
C MET A 93 6.93 7.83 13.13
N LEU A 94 7.22 6.57 13.49
CA LEU A 94 8.15 5.73 12.74
C LEU A 94 7.66 5.49 11.30
N ALA A 95 6.38 5.17 11.14
CA ALA A 95 5.78 4.95 9.83
C ALA A 95 5.82 6.23 8.98
N PHE A 96 5.49 7.38 9.57
CA PHE A 96 5.54 8.68 8.90
C PHE A 96 6.95 9.04 8.43
N LEU A 97 7.96 8.88 9.29
CA LEU A 97 9.36 9.09 8.92
C LEU A 97 9.80 8.15 7.78
N THR A 98 9.39 6.88 7.84
CA THR A 98 9.72 5.89 6.80
C THR A 98 9.09 6.28 5.45
N VAL A 99 7.82 6.70 5.44
CA VAL A 99 7.15 7.23 4.24
C VAL A 99 7.85 8.49 3.72
N GLY A 100 8.22 9.41 4.61
CA GLY A 100 8.92 10.65 4.25
C GLY A 100 10.27 10.39 3.57
N ILE A 101 11.05 9.43 4.08
CA ILE A 101 12.32 9.05 3.47
C ILE A 101 12.11 8.44 2.08
N TRP A 102 11.13 7.53 1.92
CA TRP A 102 10.83 6.96 0.61
C TRP A 102 10.35 8.01 -0.39
N ALA A 103 9.48 8.92 0.04
CA ALA A 103 9.01 10.03 -0.78
C ALA A 103 10.16 10.97 -1.21
N ALA A 104 11.15 11.18 -0.35
CA ALA A 104 12.32 12.00 -0.66
C ALA A 104 13.31 11.28 -1.60
N VAL A 105 13.54 9.98 -1.42
CA VAL A 105 14.58 9.25 -2.17
C VAL A 105 14.12 8.83 -3.58
N LEU A 106 12.83 8.51 -3.74
CA LEU A 106 12.27 8.03 -5.01
C LEU A 106 12.52 8.96 -6.20
N PRO A 107 12.27 10.28 -6.12
CA PRO A 107 12.55 11.20 -7.21
C PRO A 107 14.02 11.17 -7.68
N THR A 108 14.95 10.99 -6.74
CA THR A 108 16.40 10.92 -7.03
C THR A 108 16.76 9.61 -7.72
N ILE A 109 16.19 8.48 -7.28
CA ILE A 109 16.40 7.14 -7.89
C ILE A 109 15.84 7.10 -9.30
N MET A 110 14.63 7.63 -9.49
CA MET A 110 13.91 7.61 -10.77
C MET A 110 14.37 8.72 -11.73
N ASN A 111 15.40 9.49 -11.39
CA ASN A 111 15.91 10.53 -12.27
C ASN A 111 16.74 9.93 -13.42
N PRO A 112 16.32 10.05 -14.69
CA PRO A 112 17.15 9.61 -15.81
C PRO A 112 18.49 10.34 -15.87
N LYS A 113 18.56 11.60 -15.41
CA LYS A 113 19.78 12.41 -15.36
C LYS A 113 20.82 11.84 -14.38
N HIS A 114 20.41 11.01 -13.43
CA HIS A 114 21.32 10.43 -12.44
C HIS A 114 21.87 9.06 -12.85
N ASN A 115 21.31 8.40 -13.87
CA ASN A 115 21.72 7.07 -14.32
C ASN A 115 21.80 6.04 -13.17
N ILE A 116 20.84 6.10 -12.22
CA ILE A 116 20.76 5.19 -11.07
C ILE A 116 19.85 4.01 -11.40
N ALA A 117 18.53 4.19 -11.38
CA ALA A 117 17.59 3.13 -11.80
C ALA A 117 17.15 3.26 -13.26
N THR A 118 17.19 4.48 -13.79
CA THR A 118 16.84 4.82 -15.17
C THR A 118 17.96 5.61 -15.83
N ALA A 119 18.10 5.49 -17.15
CA ALA A 119 19.09 6.18 -17.95
C ALA A 119 18.50 6.67 -19.29
N GLY A 120 19.16 7.68 -19.87
CA GLY A 120 18.79 8.25 -21.17
C GLY A 120 17.56 9.16 -21.10
N ASP A 121 17.31 9.87 -22.20
CA ASP A 121 16.29 10.94 -22.27
C ASP A 121 14.86 10.42 -22.09
N PHE A 122 14.63 9.13 -22.39
CA PHE A 122 13.33 8.48 -22.28
C PHE A 122 13.15 7.69 -20.98
N GLY A 123 14.10 7.75 -20.03
CA GLY A 123 13.99 7.05 -18.76
C GLY A 123 14.02 5.52 -18.89
N GLN A 124 14.89 4.99 -19.77
CA GLN A 124 15.07 3.55 -19.93
C GLN A 124 15.51 2.93 -18.60
N ILE A 125 14.81 1.88 -18.17
CA ILE A 125 15.11 1.19 -16.91
C ILE A 125 16.40 0.38 -17.08
N ILE A 126 17.45 0.76 -16.35
CA ILE A 126 18.75 0.06 -16.36
C ILE A 126 18.89 -0.93 -15.20
N ASN A 127 18.23 -0.66 -14.07
CA ASN A 127 18.15 -1.57 -12.93
C ASN A 127 16.69 -1.74 -12.53
N ALA A 128 16.08 -2.84 -12.96
CA ALA A 128 14.68 -3.14 -12.69
C ALA A 128 14.41 -3.35 -11.18
N ASN A 129 15.35 -3.92 -10.43
CA ASN A 129 15.18 -4.12 -8.99
C ASN A 129 15.17 -2.78 -8.25
N LEU A 130 16.15 -1.91 -8.55
CA LEU A 130 16.21 -0.57 -7.97
C LEU A 130 15.06 0.34 -8.46
N PHE A 131 14.46 0.03 -9.61
CA PHE A 131 13.25 0.69 -10.08
C PHE A 131 12.01 0.24 -9.27
N VAL A 132 11.81 -1.07 -9.08
CA VAL A 132 10.56 -1.63 -8.51
C VAL A 132 10.55 -1.65 -6.98
N PHE A 133 11.64 -2.08 -6.33
CA PHE A 133 11.62 -2.32 -4.88
C PHE A 133 11.45 -1.05 -4.02
N PRO A 134 11.99 0.12 -4.39
CA PRO A 134 11.64 1.38 -3.72
C PRO A 134 10.14 1.71 -3.75
N TRP A 135 9.43 1.40 -4.84
CA TRP A 135 7.98 1.57 -4.90
C TRP A 135 7.27 0.62 -3.93
N LEU A 136 7.68 -0.65 -3.89
CA LEU A 136 7.13 -1.62 -2.94
C LEU A 136 7.45 -1.23 -1.49
N GLY A 137 8.64 -0.67 -1.24
CA GLY A 137 9.05 -0.08 0.03
C GLY A 137 8.15 1.09 0.45
N LEU A 138 7.84 2.00 -0.47
CA LEU A 138 6.90 3.09 -0.21
C LEU A 138 5.49 2.56 0.06
N ILE A 139 4.98 1.62 -0.76
CA ILE A 139 3.62 1.06 -0.60
C ILE A 139 3.49 0.36 0.76
N SER A 140 4.48 -0.45 1.15
CA SER A 140 4.49 -1.10 2.46
C SER A 140 4.59 -0.09 3.61
N ALA A 141 5.40 0.96 3.50
CA ALA A 141 5.47 2.03 4.50
C ALA A 141 4.14 2.79 4.64
N VAL A 142 3.45 3.07 3.52
CA VAL A 142 2.10 3.67 3.53
C VAL A 142 1.07 2.73 4.14
N ALA A 143 1.15 1.42 3.86
CA ALA A 143 0.27 0.42 4.46
C ALA A 143 0.46 0.32 5.99
N VAL A 144 1.71 0.40 6.47
CA VAL A 144 2.01 0.54 7.90
C VAL A 144 1.36 1.82 8.43
N LEU A 145 1.65 2.98 7.83
CA LEU A 145 1.14 4.27 8.30
C LEU A 145 -0.39 4.30 8.38
N GLY A 146 -1.08 3.83 7.34
CA GLY A 146 -2.53 3.75 7.30
C GLY A 146 -3.10 2.82 8.37
N GLY A 147 -2.46 1.66 8.59
CA GLY A 147 -2.81 0.75 9.66
C GLY A 147 -2.62 1.36 11.04
N SER A 148 -1.48 2.02 11.29
CA SER A 148 -1.16 2.62 12.59
C SER A 148 -2.04 3.83 12.89
N MET A 149 -2.32 4.68 11.90
CA MET A 149 -3.26 5.80 12.03
C MET A 149 -4.66 5.29 12.37
N ARG A 150 -5.13 4.24 11.69
CA ARG A 150 -6.42 3.64 11.99
C ARG A 150 -6.51 3.17 13.44
N LEU A 151 -5.53 2.38 13.91
CA LEU A 151 -5.52 1.92 15.30
C LEU A 151 -5.40 3.06 16.32
N PHE A 152 -4.66 4.10 15.98
CA PHE A 152 -4.51 5.29 16.82
C PHE A 152 -5.85 6.04 16.97
N PHE A 153 -6.56 6.27 15.86
CA PHE A 153 -7.85 6.96 15.88
C PHE A 153 -8.99 6.09 16.43
N ASP A 154 -9.02 4.79 16.12
CA ASP A 154 -10.04 3.86 16.66
C ASP A 154 -10.00 3.82 18.20
N ARG A 155 -8.82 4.01 18.80
CA ARG A 155 -8.66 4.08 20.26
C ARG A 155 -9.30 5.33 20.87
N ASP A 156 -9.25 6.46 20.16
CA ASP A 156 -9.80 7.74 20.65
C ASP A 156 -11.28 7.95 20.26
N VAL A 157 -11.74 7.32 19.16
CA VAL A 157 -13.08 7.48 18.58
C VAL A 157 -13.94 6.22 18.79
N ALA A 158 -13.80 5.58 19.95
CA ALA A 158 -14.28 4.22 20.28
C ALA A 158 -15.80 4.00 20.33
N LYS A 159 -16.60 4.45 19.34
CA LYS A 159 -18.05 4.13 19.29
C LYS A 159 -18.67 3.78 17.94
N ASP A 160 -17.99 3.93 16.80
CA ASP A 160 -18.62 3.62 15.50
C ASP A 160 -17.80 2.63 14.64
N GLU A 161 -18.06 1.34 14.81
CA GLU A 161 -17.42 0.20 14.11
C GLU A 161 -17.53 0.25 12.58
N LYS A 162 -18.40 1.08 12.01
CA LYS A 162 -18.63 1.14 10.54
C LYS A 162 -17.65 2.06 9.79
N SER A 163 -16.69 2.68 10.49
CA SER A 163 -15.95 3.84 9.96
C SER A 163 -14.79 3.52 9.00
N SER A 164 -14.10 2.40 9.18
CA SER A 164 -12.68 2.35 8.84
C SER A 164 -12.30 2.08 7.37
N SER A 165 -13.16 1.43 6.57
CA SER A 165 -12.71 0.90 5.27
C SER A 165 -12.50 1.97 4.21
N THR A 166 -13.30 3.04 4.24
CA THR A 166 -13.19 4.12 3.25
C THR A 166 -11.92 4.95 3.41
N PHE A 167 -11.49 5.16 4.66
CA PHE A 167 -10.36 6.01 4.98
C PHE A 167 -9.09 5.55 4.25
N VAL A 168 -8.85 4.24 4.24
CA VAL A 168 -7.70 3.65 3.55
C VAL A 168 -7.80 3.84 2.04
N SER A 169 -8.98 3.66 1.44
CA SER A 169 -9.20 3.86 0.01
C SER A 169 -9.00 5.31 -0.41
N TRP A 170 -9.52 6.27 0.37
CA TRP A 170 -9.29 7.69 0.12
C TRP A 170 -7.82 8.07 0.30
N GLY A 171 -7.15 7.55 1.34
CA GLY A 171 -5.72 7.79 1.56
C GLY A 171 -4.83 7.24 0.44
N ALA A 172 -5.14 6.03 -0.03
CA ALA A 172 -4.48 5.45 -1.19
C ALA A 172 -4.68 6.32 -2.45
N PHE A 173 -5.91 6.82 -2.66
CA PHE A 173 -6.22 7.68 -3.79
C PHE A 173 -5.51 9.05 -3.72
N VAL A 174 -5.39 9.65 -2.53
CA VAL A 174 -4.56 10.86 -2.31
C VAL A 174 -3.12 10.57 -2.72
N ALA A 175 -2.55 9.46 -2.24
CA ALA A 175 -1.17 9.10 -2.53
C ALA A 175 -0.92 8.91 -4.03
N THR A 176 -1.77 8.15 -4.73
CA THR A 176 -1.61 7.94 -6.17
C THR A 176 -1.80 9.22 -6.97
N SER A 177 -2.74 10.08 -6.58
CA SER A 177 -2.99 11.38 -7.24
C SER A 177 -1.80 12.33 -7.08
N LEU A 178 -1.19 12.38 -5.90
CA LEU A 178 0.03 13.17 -5.65
C LEU A 178 1.22 12.64 -6.45
N ILE A 179 1.33 11.33 -6.61
CA ILE A 179 2.38 10.72 -7.46
C ILE A 179 2.17 11.10 -8.93
N VAL A 180 0.93 11.07 -9.44
CA VAL A 180 0.62 11.54 -10.81
C VAL A 180 0.98 13.01 -10.97
N MET A 181 0.60 13.86 -10.01
CA MET A 181 0.94 15.28 -10.02
C MET A 181 2.45 15.50 -10.06
N MET A 182 3.20 14.83 -9.16
CA MET A 182 4.65 14.94 -9.06
C MET A 182 5.34 14.43 -10.33
N ALA A 183 4.94 13.27 -10.84
CA ALA A 183 5.49 12.70 -12.07
C ALA A 183 5.23 13.61 -13.27
N ALA A 184 4.01 14.13 -13.42
CA ALA A 184 3.66 15.02 -14.52
C ALA A 184 4.40 16.36 -14.44
N SER A 185 4.45 16.99 -13.26
CA SER A 185 5.12 18.29 -13.07
C SER A 185 6.61 18.24 -13.38
N ARG A 186 7.27 17.14 -13.00
CA ARG A 186 8.68 16.92 -13.30
C ARG A 186 8.92 16.76 -14.80
N GLN A 187 8.09 15.96 -15.47
CA GLN A 187 8.22 15.78 -16.92
C GLN A 187 7.92 17.06 -17.68
N TYR A 188 6.99 17.87 -17.18
CA TYR A 188 6.70 19.21 -17.72
C TYR A 188 7.95 20.12 -17.66
N GLU A 189 8.68 20.11 -16.54
CA GLU A 189 9.94 20.86 -16.40
C GLU A 189 11.06 20.30 -17.28
N ASP A 190 11.20 18.97 -17.35
CA ASP A 190 12.28 18.32 -18.11
C ASP A 190 12.13 18.52 -19.64
N MET A 191 10.92 18.71 -20.16
CA MET A 191 10.66 18.88 -21.60
C MET A 191 10.87 20.29 -22.13
N MET A 192 11.17 21.29 -21.28
CA MET A 192 11.31 22.69 -21.68
C MET A 192 10.15 23.13 -22.56
N CYS A 193 8.93 23.04 -22.02
CA CYS A 193 7.67 23.42 -22.67
C CYS A 193 7.56 24.94 -22.95
N ASP A 194 8.56 25.53 -23.60
CA ASP A 194 8.62 26.94 -23.98
C ASP A 194 7.94 27.21 -25.33
N ASP A 195 7.79 26.18 -26.17
CA ASP A 195 7.07 26.28 -27.45
C ASP A 195 5.58 25.94 -27.27
N GLU A 196 4.71 26.93 -27.57
CA GLU A 196 3.25 26.90 -27.38
C GLU A 196 2.50 25.77 -28.13
N ASP A 197 3.16 25.04 -29.04
CA ASP A 197 2.49 24.11 -29.97
C ASP A 197 2.60 22.62 -29.60
N THR A 198 3.18 22.28 -28.45
CA THR A 198 3.33 20.87 -28.08
C THR A 198 2.13 20.35 -27.30
N THR A 199 1.22 19.67 -28.01
CA THR A 199 0.07 18.92 -27.42
C THR A 199 0.43 18.00 -26.23
N MET A 200 1.72 17.66 -26.07
CA MET A 200 2.25 16.89 -24.95
C MET A 200 2.34 17.70 -23.65
N CYS A 201 2.72 18.97 -23.72
CA CYS A 201 2.85 19.86 -22.55
C CYS A 201 1.48 20.17 -21.95
N ASP A 202 0.47 20.43 -22.78
CA ASP A 202 -0.93 20.58 -22.33
C ASP A 202 -1.43 19.35 -21.56
N ARG A 203 -1.02 18.15 -21.99
CA ARG A 203 -1.38 16.88 -21.33
C ARG A 203 -0.69 16.69 -20.01
N LEU A 204 0.60 17.01 -19.93
CA LEU A 204 1.35 16.98 -18.68
C LEU A 204 0.78 18.00 -17.69
N GLN A 205 0.46 19.21 -18.16
CA GLN A 205 -0.18 20.24 -17.37
C GLN A 205 -1.55 19.77 -16.85
N TYR A 206 -2.38 19.18 -17.71
CA TYR A 206 -3.66 18.61 -17.31
C TYR A 206 -3.50 17.47 -16.29
N ALA A 207 -2.51 16.58 -16.48
CA ALA A 207 -2.19 15.52 -15.52
C ALA A 207 -1.77 16.08 -14.15
N THR A 208 -1.01 17.18 -14.13
CA THR A 208 -0.67 17.91 -12.90
C THR A 208 -1.94 18.44 -12.22
N TRP A 209 -2.84 19.09 -12.97
CA TRP A 209 -4.08 19.63 -12.42
C TRP A 209 -5.02 18.55 -11.88
N VAL A 210 -5.27 17.48 -12.63
CA VAL A 210 -6.18 16.41 -12.19
C VAL A 210 -5.63 15.68 -10.96
N GLY A 211 -4.31 15.44 -10.90
CA GLY A 211 -3.65 14.86 -9.74
C GLY A 211 -3.71 15.79 -8.52
N ALA A 212 -3.43 17.08 -8.69
CA ALA A 212 -3.46 18.07 -7.61
C ALA A 212 -4.87 18.26 -7.05
N ILE A 213 -5.85 18.53 -7.91
CA ILE A 213 -7.25 18.77 -7.51
C ILE A 213 -7.86 17.50 -6.93
N GLY A 214 -7.65 16.34 -7.58
CA GLY A 214 -8.15 15.07 -7.09
C GLY A 214 -7.58 14.69 -5.72
N GLY A 215 -6.26 14.81 -5.56
CA GLY A 215 -5.59 14.56 -4.28
C GLY A 215 -6.03 15.52 -3.19
N PHE A 216 -6.17 16.81 -3.49
CA PHE A 216 -6.63 17.81 -2.53
C PHE A 216 -8.08 17.58 -2.08
N LEU A 217 -9.00 17.32 -3.01
CA LEU A 217 -10.40 17.03 -2.67
C LEU A 217 -10.54 15.76 -1.82
N ALA A 218 -9.79 14.71 -2.15
CA ALA A 218 -9.74 13.49 -1.36
C ALA A 218 -9.17 13.72 0.04
N PHE A 219 -8.12 14.53 0.16
CA PHE A 219 -7.55 14.90 1.45
C PHE A 219 -8.54 15.70 2.31
N LEU A 220 -9.23 16.69 1.72
CA LEU A 220 -10.29 17.44 2.41
C LEU A 220 -11.41 16.52 2.88
N TRP A 221 -11.81 15.55 2.06
CA TRP A 221 -12.82 14.56 2.44
C TRP A 221 -12.36 13.69 3.60
N MET A 222 -11.11 13.20 3.58
CA MET A 222 -10.56 12.46 4.72
C MET A 222 -10.52 13.28 6.00
N MET A 223 -10.10 14.54 5.92
CA MET A 223 -10.10 15.44 7.08
C MET A 223 -11.52 15.73 7.57
N TRP A 224 -12.47 15.88 6.66
CA TRP A 224 -13.87 16.06 6.98
C TRP A 224 -14.47 14.84 7.70
N ASP A 225 -14.24 13.63 7.19
CA ASP A 225 -14.68 12.36 7.82
C ASP A 225 -14.02 12.14 9.18
N LEU A 226 -12.79 12.63 9.39
CA LEU A 226 -12.13 12.60 10.70
C LEU A 226 -12.70 13.62 11.69
N CYS A 227 -13.04 14.83 11.23
CA CYS A 227 -13.45 15.92 12.12
C CYS A 227 -14.94 15.89 12.46
N LEU A 228 -15.80 15.29 11.63
CA LEU A 228 -17.24 15.36 11.79
C LEU A 228 -17.85 13.98 12.03
N PRO A 229 -18.58 13.78 13.14
CA PRO A 229 -19.19 12.48 13.46
C PRO A 229 -20.36 12.13 12.55
N ASN A 230 -20.94 13.10 11.82
CA ASN A 230 -22.10 12.84 10.98
C ASN A 230 -21.68 12.51 9.54
N ARG A 231 -21.88 11.26 9.15
CA ARG A 231 -21.54 10.78 7.81
C ARG A 231 -22.64 11.08 6.80
N PHE A 232 -22.36 12.04 5.92
CA PHE A 232 -23.21 12.32 4.78
C PHE A 232 -22.92 11.36 3.63
N SER A 233 -23.47 10.13 3.70
CA SER A 233 -23.32 9.07 2.69
C SER A 233 -23.62 9.55 1.25
N MET A 234 -24.62 10.41 1.08
CA MET A 234 -24.95 10.99 -0.22
C MET A 234 -23.83 11.88 -0.78
N VAL A 235 -23.19 12.69 0.08
CA VAL A 235 -22.08 13.57 -0.33
C VAL A 235 -20.86 12.75 -0.72
N GLU A 236 -20.55 11.69 0.04
CA GLU A 236 -19.47 10.75 -0.30
C GLU A 236 -19.68 10.15 -1.69
N THR A 237 -20.92 9.73 -1.98
CA THR A 237 -21.27 9.09 -3.25
C THR A 237 -21.14 10.07 -4.42
N VAL A 238 -21.69 11.28 -4.28
CA VAL A 238 -21.57 12.33 -5.31
C VAL A 238 -20.11 12.69 -5.54
N LEU A 239 -19.32 12.87 -4.48
CA LEU A 239 -17.90 13.20 -4.59
C LEU A 239 -17.13 12.07 -5.29
N SER A 240 -17.40 10.81 -4.94
CA SER A 240 -16.76 9.66 -5.57
C SER A 240 -17.09 9.57 -7.07
N ILE A 241 -18.34 9.83 -7.45
CA ILE A 241 -18.76 9.84 -8.87
C ILE A 241 -18.06 10.96 -9.64
N LEU A 242 -17.96 12.16 -9.05
CA LEU A 242 -17.24 13.28 -9.68
C LEU A 242 -15.76 12.96 -9.88
N VAL A 243 -15.12 12.38 -8.86
CA VAL A 243 -13.72 11.94 -8.91
C VAL A 243 -13.52 10.87 -10.00
N LEU A 244 -14.37 9.85 -10.04
CA LEU A 244 -14.31 8.82 -11.08
C LEU A 244 -14.48 9.41 -12.48
N THR A 245 -15.46 10.30 -12.66
CA THR A 245 -15.71 10.97 -13.95
C THR A 245 -14.49 11.77 -14.39
N ALA A 246 -13.89 12.56 -13.49
CA ALA A 246 -12.67 13.30 -13.78
C ALA A 246 -11.50 12.38 -14.18
N TRP A 247 -11.35 11.24 -13.51
CA TRP A 247 -10.31 10.25 -13.85
C TRP A 247 -10.59 9.43 -15.11
N CYS A 248 -11.85 9.22 -15.50
CA CYS A 248 -12.20 8.66 -16.80
C CYS A 248 -11.63 9.55 -17.93
N PHE A 249 -11.96 10.84 -17.90
CA PHE A 249 -11.42 11.81 -18.86
C PHE A 249 -9.90 11.96 -18.71
N GLY A 250 -9.44 11.98 -17.46
CA GLY A 250 -8.03 11.88 -17.02
C GLY A 250 -7.24 10.87 -17.82
N ILE A 251 -7.58 9.60 -17.64
CA ILE A 251 -6.90 8.49 -18.31
C ILE A 251 -7.02 8.63 -19.82
N THR A 252 -8.22 8.87 -20.36
CA THR A 252 -8.38 8.93 -21.81
C THR A 252 -7.46 9.97 -22.45
N TYR A 253 -7.35 11.14 -21.84
CA TYR A 253 -6.51 12.21 -22.35
C TYR A 253 -5.00 11.94 -22.15
N ILE A 254 -4.62 11.31 -21.05
CA ILE A 254 -3.23 11.07 -20.67
C ILE A 254 -2.64 9.83 -21.37
N THR A 255 -3.44 8.80 -21.71
CA THR A 255 -2.94 7.49 -22.16
C THR A 255 -3.25 7.12 -23.62
N PHE A 256 -4.40 7.51 -24.19
CA PHE A 256 -4.91 6.89 -25.43
C PHE A 256 -4.70 7.69 -26.73
N SER A 257 -3.82 8.69 -26.74
CA SER A 257 -3.54 9.47 -27.96
C SER A 257 -2.20 9.13 -28.60
N ASP A 258 -2.07 9.36 -29.91
CA ASP A 258 -0.86 9.12 -30.70
C ASP A 258 0.43 9.76 -30.10
N ASN A 259 0.29 10.84 -29.33
CA ASN A 259 1.38 11.51 -28.60
C ASN A 259 1.14 11.54 -27.07
N ALA A 260 0.58 10.47 -26.50
CA ALA A 260 0.29 10.46 -25.06
C ALA A 260 1.58 10.37 -24.23
N PRO A 261 1.74 11.16 -23.16
CA PRO A 261 2.93 11.13 -22.31
C PRO A 261 2.99 9.89 -21.40
N ALA A 262 1.86 9.24 -21.09
CA ALA A 262 1.90 8.11 -20.17
C ALA A 262 2.65 6.88 -20.70
N PRO A 263 2.43 6.40 -21.95
CA PRO A 263 3.19 5.27 -22.48
C PRO A 263 4.72 5.48 -22.48
N THR A 264 5.18 6.73 -22.62
CA THR A 264 6.61 7.06 -22.52
C THR A 264 7.11 7.08 -21.07
N PHE A 265 6.23 7.39 -20.10
CA PHE A 265 6.56 7.48 -18.69
C PHE A 265 5.81 6.44 -17.85
N SER A 266 6.47 5.30 -17.62
CA SER A 266 5.90 4.16 -16.89
C SER A 266 5.25 4.56 -15.55
N THR A 267 5.89 5.42 -14.74
CA THR A 267 5.31 5.92 -13.49
C THR A 267 3.98 6.66 -13.73
N LEU A 268 3.95 7.60 -14.67
CA LEU A 268 2.73 8.37 -14.97
C LEU A 268 1.61 7.44 -15.43
N TYR A 269 1.93 6.44 -16.27
CA TYR A 269 0.98 5.43 -16.72
C TYR A 269 0.39 4.63 -15.56
N PHE A 270 1.23 3.96 -14.77
CA PHE A 270 0.77 3.06 -13.70
C PHE A 270 -0.03 3.79 -12.62
N PHE A 271 0.40 5.00 -12.22
CA PHE A 271 -0.30 5.74 -11.17
C PHE A 271 -1.56 6.44 -11.68
N SER A 272 -1.67 6.76 -12.97
CA SER A 272 -2.93 7.22 -13.55
C SER A 272 -3.98 6.11 -13.52
N TRP A 273 -3.61 4.90 -13.97
CA TRP A 273 -4.45 3.70 -13.87
C TRP A 273 -4.79 3.32 -12.43
N GLY A 274 -3.82 3.41 -11.52
CA GLY A 274 -4.03 3.18 -10.09
C GLY A 274 -5.05 4.15 -9.50
N SER A 275 -4.93 5.44 -9.81
CA SER A 275 -5.88 6.47 -9.32
C SER A 275 -7.29 6.25 -9.87
N PHE A 276 -7.42 5.87 -11.14
CA PHE A 276 -8.71 5.50 -11.72
C PHE A 276 -9.33 4.26 -11.07
N ALA A 277 -8.55 3.19 -10.88
CA ALA A 277 -9.04 1.97 -10.24
C ALA A 277 -9.50 2.24 -8.80
N LEU A 278 -8.76 3.07 -8.06
CA LEU A 278 -9.15 3.51 -6.72
C LEU A 278 -10.42 4.37 -6.74
N ALA A 279 -10.55 5.32 -7.68
CA ALA A 279 -11.77 6.10 -7.86
C ALA A 279 -12.99 5.21 -8.17
N ALA A 280 -12.81 4.19 -9.01
CA ALA A 280 -13.86 3.21 -9.30
C ALA A 280 -14.24 2.40 -8.06
N GLY A 281 -13.25 1.98 -7.27
CA GLY A 281 -13.47 1.31 -5.98
C GLY A 281 -14.21 2.19 -4.96
N LEU A 282 -13.89 3.48 -4.89
CA LEU A 282 -14.60 4.45 -4.06
C LEU A 282 -16.08 4.53 -4.46
N VAL A 283 -16.39 4.68 -5.76
CA VAL A 283 -17.77 4.67 -6.26
C VAL A 283 -18.47 3.35 -5.94
N ALA A 284 -17.82 2.22 -6.20
CA ALA A 284 -18.41 0.91 -5.92
C ALA A 284 -18.77 0.74 -4.43
N SER A 285 -17.87 1.16 -3.53
CA SER A 285 -18.13 1.11 -2.08
C SER A 285 -19.23 2.06 -1.64
N ALA A 286 -19.29 3.28 -2.19
CA ALA A 286 -20.33 4.27 -1.89
C ALA A 286 -21.71 3.80 -2.38
N VAL A 287 -21.77 3.27 -3.61
CA VAL A 287 -22.99 2.69 -4.21
C VAL A 287 -23.46 1.48 -3.40
N TYR A 288 -22.56 0.58 -3.03
CA TYR A 288 -22.89 -0.57 -2.18
C TYR A 288 -23.49 -0.15 -0.84
N ARG A 289 -22.98 0.91 -0.21
CA ARG A 289 -23.57 1.45 1.02
C ARG A 289 -24.93 2.10 0.79
N MET A 290 -25.10 2.83 -0.31
CA MET A 290 -26.36 3.49 -0.66
C MET A 290 -27.47 2.47 -0.89
N PHE A 291 -27.22 1.39 -1.63
CA PHE A 291 -28.23 0.38 -1.94
C PHE A 291 -28.31 -0.75 -0.90
N GLY A 292 -27.19 -1.12 -0.28
CA GLY A 292 -27.14 -2.16 0.75
C GLY A 292 -27.87 -1.75 2.03
N ALA A 293 -27.95 -0.45 2.33
CA ALA A 293 -28.77 0.07 3.43
C ALA A 293 -30.29 -0.01 3.16
N VAL A 294 -30.70 -0.31 1.91
CA VAL A 294 -32.11 -0.36 1.50
C VAL A 294 -32.65 -1.79 1.51
N MET A 295 -31.87 -2.82 1.90
CA MET A 295 -32.43 -4.12 2.26
C MET A 295 -32.90 -4.09 3.72
N PRO A 296 -34.20 -3.88 4.00
CA PRO A 296 -34.72 -3.88 5.35
C PRO A 296 -35.10 -5.32 5.71
N GLY A 297 -34.39 -5.92 6.65
CA GLY A 297 -34.76 -7.22 7.19
C GLY A 297 -33.94 -8.35 6.59
N ASP A 298 -32.86 -8.66 7.29
CA ASP A 298 -32.62 -10.02 7.77
C ASP A 298 -31.88 -9.85 9.09
N ASP A 299 -32.58 -9.30 10.09
CA ASP A 299 -32.36 -9.62 11.50
C ASP A 299 -32.71 -11.11 11.71
N TYR A 300 -32.03 -12.01 10.99
CA TYR A 300 -31.90 -13.39 11.44
C TYR A 300 -30.90 -13.32 12.59
N SER A 301 -31.41 -12.99 13.76
CA SER A 301 -30.83 -13.32 15.05
C SER A 301 -30.70 -14.85 15.12
N GLU A 302 -29.67 -15.38 14.47
CA GLU A 302 -29.29 -16.81 14.52
C GLU A 302 -28.77 -17.21 15.92
N ASP A 303 -28.69 -16.24 16.85
CA ASP A 303 -28.34 -16.47 18.26
C ASP A 303 -29.55 -16.75 19.18
N ASP A 304 -30.80 -16.57 18.73
CA ASP A 304 -31.98 -16.86 19.57
C ASP A 304 -32.44 -18.34 19.52
N HIS A 305 -31.82 -19.16 18.66
CA HIS A 305 -32.16 -20.59 18.57
C HIS A 305 -31.23 -21.53 19.35
N VAL A 306 -30.13 -21.05 19.92
CA VAL A 306 -29.20 -21.91 20.69
C VAL A 306 -29.43 -21.82 22.20
N GLN A 307 -29.94 -20.70 22.75
CA GLN A 307 -30.20 -20.61 24.20
C GLN A 307 -31.53 -21.24 24.67
N ALA A 308 -32.45 -21.61 23.77
CA ALA A 308 -33.67 -22.29 24.16
C ALA A 308 -33.52 -23.82 24.34
N LYS A 309 -32.33 -24.38 24.07
CA LYS A 309 -32.12 -25.85 24.09
C LYS A 309 -31.15 -26.38 25.15
N GLU A 310 -30.59 -25.53 26.01
CA GLU A 310 -29.60 -25.93 27.02
C GLU A 310 -30.06 -25.75 28.48
N VAL A 311 -31.35 -25.46 28.73
CA VAL A 311 -31.90 -25.35 30.10
C VAL A 311 -32.82 -26.52 30.48
N GLU A 312 -33.03 -27.49 29.60
CA GLU A 312 -33.56 -28.79 30.01
C GLU A 312 -32.45 -29.82 29.93
N HIS A 313 -32.17 -30.44 31.09
CA HIS A 313 -31.55 -31.76 31.24
C HIS A 313 -30.04 -31.79 31.54
N SER A 314 -29.67 -31.71 32.83
CA SER A 314 -29.25 -32.91 33.59
C SER A 314 -28.72 -32.49 34.97
N ASP A 315 -29.63 -32.40 35.95
CA ASP A 315 -29.31 -32.86 37.30
C ASP A 315 -29.21 -34.38 37.20
N GLU A 316 -28.02 -34.98 37.17
CA GLU A 316 -27.84 -36.36 37.63
C GLU A 316 -26.35 -36.72 37.78
N ASP A 317 -26.06 -37.19 39.00
CA ASP A 317 -25.04 -38.14 39.41
C ASP A 317 -23.55 -37.75 39.40
N ASP A 318 -23.10 -37.41 40.60
CA ASP A 318 -21.97 -38.05 41.27
C ASP A 318 -21.68 -39.47 40.74
N ASN A 319 -20.46 -39.71 40.25
CA ASN A 319 -19.67 -40.85 40.69
C ASN A 319 -18.22 -40.73 40.27
N ASP A 320 -17.39 -41.10 41.24
CA ASP A 320 -16.00 -41.52 41.15
C ASP A 320 -15.68 -42.33 39.87
N ASP A 321 -14.49 -42.13 39.30
CA ASP A 321 -13.50 -43.21 39.21
C ASP A 321 -12.27 -42.84 38.36
N GLU A 322 -11.13 -43.15 38.97
CA GLU A 322 -9.96 -43.85 38.45
C GLU A 322 -9.34 -43.53 37.07
N GLU A 323 -8.03 -43.25 37.20
CA GLU A 323 -6.92 -43.87 36.46
C GLU A 323 -6.84 -43.90 34.91
N ARG A 324 -5.58 -43.72 34.49
CA ARG A 324 -4.89 -44.39 33.38
C ARG A 324 -5.22 -43.96 31.95
N GLY A 325 -4.15 -43.51 31.29
CA GLY A 325 -4.04 -43.70 29.84
C GLY A 325 -2.90 -42.93 29.19
N ARG A 326 -1.65 -43.38 29.38
CA ARG A 326 -0.55 -43.04 28.47
C ARG A 326 -0.89 -43.58 27.07
N GLY A 327 -1.22 -42.70 26.14
CA GLY A 327 -1.25 -42.99 24.71
C GLY A 327 -0.06 -42.31 24.02
N ALA A 328 0.99 -43.08 23.74
CA ALA A 328 2.05 -42.66 22.83
C ALA A 328 1.50 -42.72 21.40
N VAL A 329 1.42 -41.57 20.73
CA VAL A 329 1.11 -41.48 19.30
C VAL A 329 2.42 -41.65 18.54
N VAL A 330 2.55 -42.80 17.88
CA VAL A 330 3.55 -43.05 16.84
C VAL A 330 3.07 -42.32 15.59
N VAL A 331 3.85 -41.33 15.13
CA VAL A 331 3.66 -40.69 13.83
C VAL A 331 4.53 -41.44 12.84
N GLU A 332 3.91 -42.05 11.84
CA GLU A 332 4.55 -42.71 10.71
C GLU A 332 5.15 -41.64 9.76
N ASP A 333 6.39 -41.87 9.38
CA ASP A 333 7.22 -41.02 8.53
C ASP A 333 6.95 -41.39 7.07
N GLU A 334 6.04 -40.69 6.40
CA GLU A 334 5.80 -40.86 4.96
C GLU A 334 6.86 -40.10 4.15
N GLY A 335 7.67 -40.89 3.43
CA GLY A 335 8.78 -40.43 2.61
C GLY A 335 8.38 -39.42 1.53
N ILE A 336 9.04 -38.27 1.56
CA ILE A 336 9.00 -37.26 0.50
C ILE A 336 9.86 -37.74 -0.67
N ALA A 337 9.21 -38.08 -1.79
CA ALA A 337 9.85 -38.35 -3.06
C ALA A 337 10.52 -37.08 -3.60
N ALA A 338 11.82 -37.19 -3.89
CA ALA A 338 12.59 -36.14 -4.54
C ALA A 338 12.11 -35.93 -5.98
N VAL A 339 11.64 -34.72 -6.29
CA VAL A 339 11.35 -34.26 -7.64
C VAL A 339 12.68 -33.86 -8.30
N PRO A 340 13.05 -34.40 -9.48
CA PRO A 340 14.26 -34.00 -10.18
C PRO A 340 14.11 -32.59 -10.78
N PRO A 341 15.19 -31.77 -10.81
CA PRO A 341 15.15 -30.44 -11.40
C PRO A 341 15.00 -30.53 -12.92
N THR A 342 13.91 -29.99 -13.45
CA THR A 342 13.75 -29.74 -14.89
C THR A 342 14.66 -28.58 -15.30
N THR A 343 15.64 -28.91 -16.13
CA THR A 343 16.52 -28.02 -16.88
C THR A 343 15.70 -27.15 -17.84
N ALA A 344 15.38 -25.92 -17.43
CA ALA A 344 14.89 -24.87 -18.30
C ALA A 344 16.05 -23.93 -18.65
N ALA A 345 16.89 -24.36 -19.60
CA ALA A 345 17.90 -23.51 -20.22
C ALA A 345 17.75 -23.59 -21.74
N LYS A 346 17.70 -22.41 -22.37
CA LYS A 346 17.58 -22.11 -23.82
C LYS A 346 16.16 -21.91 -24.37
N ALA A 347 15.64 -20.70 -24.16
CA ALA A 347 14.71 -20.07 -25.09
C ALA A 347 14.79 -18.54 -24.94
N HIS A 348 15.91 -17.93 -25.32
CA HIS A 348 16.00 -16.46 -25.41
C HIS A 348 17.07 -16.03 -26.42
N ASP A 349 16.93 -16.50 -27.65
CA ASP A 349 17.78 -16.01 -28.74
C ASP A 349 17.07 -16.09 -30.10
N GLN A 350 15.89 -15.45 -30.21
CA GLN A 350 15.20 -15.33 -31.50
C GLN A 350 14.09 -14.26 -31.54
N VAL A 351 14.30 -13.06 -30.99
CA VAL A 351 13.37 -11.94 -31.24
C VAL A 351 14.13 -10.62 -31.37
N TYR A 352 14.96 -10.49 -32.41
CA TYR A 352 15.28 -9.19 -33.02
C TYR A 352 15.70 -9.44 -34.48
N LYS A 353 14.71 -9.35 -35.38
CA LYS A 353 14.87 -9.09 -36.80
C LYS A 353 13.73 -8.19 -37.26
#